data_AF-A0A076EIU7-F1
#
_entry.id   AF-A0A076EIU7-F1
#
_cell.length_a   1.000
_cell.length_b   1.000
_cell.length_c   1.000
_cell.angle_alpha   90.00
_cell.angle_beta   90.00
_cell.angle_gamma   90.00
#
_symmetry.space_group_name_H-M   'P 1'
#
loop_
_entity.id
_entity.type
_entity.pdbx_description
1 polymer ?
#
loop_
_entity_poly.entity_id
_entity_poly.type
_entity_poly.pdbx_seq_one_letter_code
_entity_poly.pdbx_strand_id
1 'polypeptide(L)' 'RTAGARRITEGMKLAAAEAILSVVGDELAVDKIVPSPLDPRVAPAVAEAVAAAARAEGVTD' A
#
# COMPACT_ATOMS: atom_id res chain seq x y z
N ARG A 1 -7.49 -2.36 12.23
CA ARG A 1 -6.61 -3.25 13.04
C ARG A 1 -5.23 -3.23 12.38
N THR A 2 -4.16 -2.95 13.13
CA THR A 2 -2.79 -2.91 12.59
C THR A 2 -2.26 -4.34 12.37
N ALA A 3 -1.22 -4.50 11.54
CA ALA A 3 -0.66 -5.81 11.18
C ALA A 3 0.23 -6.44 12.27
N GLY A 4 0.60 -5.71 13.32
CA GLY A 4 1.48 -6.23 14.39
C GLY A 4 2.97 -6.30 14.03
N ALA A 5 3.41 -5.63 12.96
CA ALA A 5 4.81 -5.63 12.56
C ALA A 5 5.69 -4.73 13.45
N ARG A 6 6.87 -5.22 13.86
CA ARG A 6 7.83 -4.46 14.69
C ARG A 6 8.71 -3.49 13.90
N ARG A 7 8.82 -3.68 12.60
CA ARG A 7 9.60 -2.84 11.68
C ARG A 7 8.91 -2.76 10.33
N ILE A 8 9.19 -1.70 9.57
CA ILE A 8 8.79 -1.58 8.17
C ILE A 8 9.91 -2.18 7.31
N THR A 9 9.59 -3.22 6.55
CA THR A 9 10.53 -3.88 5.63
C THR A 9 10.52 -3.23 4.26
N GLU A 10 11.49 -3.55 3.40
CA GLU A 10 11.48 -3.05 2.02
C GLU A 10 10.30 -3.62 1.22
N GLY A 11 9.93 -4.88 1.45
CA GLY A 11 8.76 -5.48 0.78
C GLY A 11 7.45 -4.79 1.18
N MET A 12 7.31 -4.35 2.45
CA MET A 12 6.18 -3.51 2.86
C MET A 12 6.13 -2.17 2.11
N LYS A 13 7.28 -1.55 1.83
CA LYS A 13 7.33 -0.30 1.05
C LYS A 13 6.94 -0.52 -0.40
N LEU A 14 7.45 -1.59 -1.02
CA LEU A 14 7.09 -1.97 -2.38
C LEU A 14 5.59 -2.27 -2.49
N ALA A 15 5.03 -3.04 -1.55
CA ALA A 15 3.60 -3.33 -1.50
C ALA A 15 2.75 -2.06 -1.35
N ALA A 16 3.21 -1.07 -0.56
CA ALA A 16 2.52 0.21 -0.46
C ALA A 16 2.53 0.97 -1.80
N ALA A 17 3.66 0.98 -2.51
CA ALA A 17 3.78 1.65 -3.80
C ALA A 17 2.88 0.99 -4.87
N GLU A 18 2.86 -0.35 -4.93
CA GLU A 18 1.98 -1.11 -5.81
C GLU A 18 0.49 -0.86 -5.50
N ALA A 19 0.13 -0.80 -4.22
CA ALA A 19 -1.23 -0.48 -3.81
C ALA A 19 -1.65 0.94 -4.24
N ILE A 20 -0.78 1.94 -4.08
CA ILE A 20 -1.05 3.32 -4.54
C ILE A 20 -1.26 3.34 -6.06
N LEU A 21 -0.42 2.63 -6.82
CA LEU A 21 -0.57 2.51 -8.28
C LEU A 21 -1.90 1.85 -8.66
N SER A 22 -2.30 0.80 -7.96
CA SER A 22 -3.56 0.10 -8.23
C SER A 22 -4.81 0.97 -8.04
N VAL A 23 -4.74 1.98 -7.16
CA VAL A 23 -5.86 2.92 -6.95
C VAL A 23 -6.04 3.87 -8.13
N VAL A 24 -4.95 4.24 -8.82
CA VAL A 24 -5.04 5.03 -10.07
C VAL A 24 -5.69 4.20 -11.17
N GLY A 25 -5.22 2.96 -11.35
CA GLY A 25 -5.75 2.05 -12.38
C GLY A 25 -5.75 2.68 -13.77
N ASP A 26 -6.92 2.63 -14.42
CA ASP A 26 -7.12 3.15 -15.79
C ASP A 26 -7.16 4.68 -15.87
N GLU A 27 -7.12 5.39 -14.73
CA GLU A 27 -7.07 6.86 -14.67
C GLU A 27 -5.65 7.42 -14.88
N LEU A 28 -4.67 6.56 -15.20
CA LEU A 28 -3.27 6.94 -15.38
C LEU A 28 -3.11 7.88 -16.59
N ALA A 29 -2.54 9.05 -16.34
CA ALA A 29 -2.25 10.05 -17.36
C ALA A 29 -0.96 10.81 -17.04
N VAL A 30 -0.45 11.58 -18.00
CA VAL A 30 0.78 12.38 -17.83
C VAL A 30 0.68 13.35 -16.65
N ASP A 31 -0.51 13.87 -16.39
CA ASP A 31 -0.84 14.77 -15.28
C ASP A 31 -1.45 14.03 -14.06
N LYS A 32 -1.61 12.71 -14.13
CA LYS A 32 -2.21 11.87 -13.09
C LYS A 32 -1.45 10.55 -12.93
N ILE A 33 -0.23 10.66 -12.43
CA ILE A 33 0.66 9.51 -12.18
C ILE A 33 0.46 8.85 -10.81
N VAL A 34 -0.24 9.52 -9.90
CA VAL A 34 -0.58 9.07 -8.54
C VAL A 34 -2.02 9.49 -8.22
N PRO A 35 -2.72 8.79 -7.30
CA PRO A 35 -4.07 9.18 -6.92
C PRO A 35 -4.04 10.45 -6.07
N SER A 36 -5.19 11.10 -5.90
CA SER A 36 -5.29 12.21 -4.96
C SER A 36 -4.89 11.74 -3.55
N PRO A 37 -4.11 12.53 -2.78
CA PRO A 37 -3.77 12.18 -1.40
C PRO A 37 -5.01 12.14 -0.47
N LEU A 38 -6.14 12.68 -0.92
CA LEU A 38 -7.42 12.63 -0.21
C LEU A 38 -8.40 11.60 -0.79
N ASP A 39 -7.97 10.80 -1.78
CA ASP A 39 -8.79 9.71 -2.31
C ASP A 39 -9.02 8.67 -1.20
N PRO A 40 -10.27 8.45 -0.75
CA PRO A 40 -10.56 7.57 0.38
C PRO A 40 -10.21 6.10 0.11
N ARG A 41 -9.94 5.72 -1.16
CA ARG A 41 -9.52 4.37 -1.54
C ARG A 41 -8.05 4.07 -1.20
N VAL A 42 -7.20 5.10 -1.04
CA VAL A 42 -5.75 4.92 -0.85
C VAL A 42 -5.42 4.29 0.50
N ALA A 43 -5.91 4.88 1.59
CA ALA A 43 -5.61 4.41 2.93
C ALA A 43 -5.98 2.93 3.17
N PRO A 44 -7.18 2.44 2.82
CA PRO A 44 -7.52 1.03 3.01
C PRO A 44 -6.68 0.10 2.12
N ALA A 45 -6.46 0.45 0.85
CA ALA A 45 -5.66 -0.36 -0.08
C ALA A 45 -4.21 -0.53 0.42
N VAL A 46 -3.57 0.57 0.82
CA VAL A 46 -2.20 0.54 1.36
C VAL A 46 -2.14 -0.26 2.66
N ALA A 47 -3.10 -0.06 3.58
CA ALA A 47 -3.13 -0.79 4.84
C ALA A 47 -3.26 -2.30 4.64
N GLU A 48 -4.10 -2.73 3.69
CA GLU A 48 -4.28 -4.14 3.34
C GLU A 48 -3.01 -4.74 2.74
N ALA A 49 -2.42 -4.09 1.72
CA ALA A 49 -1.23 -4.58 1.04
C ALA A 49 -0.02 -4.67 1.97
N VAL A 50 0.22 -3.63 2.78
CA VAL A 50 1.30 -3.62 3.77
C VAL A 50 1.12 -4.71 4.82
N ALA A 51 -0.13 -4.94 5.28
CA ALA A 51 -0.41 -6.00 6.23
C ALA A 51 -0.23 -7.40 5.62
N ALA A 52 -0.56 -7.58 4.34
CA ALA A 52 -0.31 -8.83 3.61
C ALA A 52 1.19 -9.10 3.49
N ALA A 53 1.98 -8.09 3.09
CA ALA A 53 3.44 -8.19 3.00
C ALA A 53 4.07 -8.54 4.36
N ALA A 54 3.66 -7.85 5.43
CA ALA A 54 4.15 -8.13 6.78
C ALA A 54 3.90 -9.60 7.22
N ARG A 55 2.72 -10.15 6.92
CA ARG A 55 2.39 -11.55 7.22
C ARG A 55 3.20 -12.52 6.36
N ALA A 56 3.33 -12.24 5.07
CA ALA A 56 4.09 -13.09 4.14
C ALA A 56 5.57 -13.17 4.52
N GLU A 57 6.14 -12.09 5.04
CA GLU A 57 7.52 -12.03 5.51
C GLU A 57 7.71 -12.56 6.94
N GLY A 58 6.63 -12.93 7.64
CA GLY A 58 6.69 -13.45 9.01
C GLY A 58 7.17 -12.43 10.05
N VAL A 59 6.95 -11.13 9.81
CA VAL A 59 7.41 -10.05 10.71
C VAL A 59 6.31 -9.52 11.65
N THR A 60 5.19 -10.23 11.76
CA THR A 60 4.05 -9.91 12.64
C THR A 60 4.15 -10.66 13.96
N ASP A 61 3.86 -9.99 15.08
CA ASP A 61 3.73 -10.61 16.41
C ASP A 61 2.41 -11.38 16.62
#